data_AF-A0A1S3CHW7-F1
#
_entry.id   AF-A0A1S3CHW7-F1
#
_cell.length_a   1.000
_cell.length_b   1.000
_cell.length_c   1.000
_cell.angle_alpha   90.00
_cell.angle_beta   90.00
_cell.angle_gamma   90.00
#
_symmetry.space_group_name_H-M   'P 1'
#
loop_
_entity.id
_entity.type
_entity.pdbx_description
1 polymer ?
#
loop_
_entity_poly.entity_id
_entity_poly.type
_entity_poly.pdbx_seq_one_letter_code
_entity_poly.pdbx_strand_id
1 'polypeptide(L)'
;MLKAGSRSRRVVFVVVVVIGIIVDGWGFTVGKEQREFDYFVLALQWPSTLCRNVTECCPTNACYRRAVSATKFTIHGLWPKYEGKGWPSCCTNATFNQTQIGSLFEDVDKYWPTYRCGLVSSCDNRKGSFWAHQYEKHGTCGSPVILQEYDYFLTTLTLFFKYNVTPRKHQIHEVQSTWNIKTHKHYCKISFHFQHTFYTSSYMQEKILHT
;
A
#
# COMPACT_ATOMS: atom_id res chain seq x y z
N MET A 1 45.16 -68.88 -43.19
CA MET A 1 43.74 -69.24 -43.00
C MET A 1 43.36 -69.00 -41.54
N LEU A 2 42.60 -67.94 -41.22
CA LEU A 2 41.95 -67.79 -39.91
C LEU A 2 40.54 -67.22 -40.11
N LYS A 3 39.57 -67.91 -39.51
CA LYS A 3 38.11 -67.85 -39.68
C LYS A 3 37.49 -66.54 -39.18
N ALA A 4 36.51 -66.03 -39.92
CA ALA A 4 35.57 -65.02 -39.44
C ALA A 4 34.66 -65.62 -38.35
N GLY A 5 34.68 -65.04 -37.14
CA GLY A 5 33.81 -65.40 -36.03
C GLY A 5 32.50 -64.62 -36.09
N SER A 6 31.38 -65.33 -36.29
CA SER A 6 30.02 -64.79 -36.21
C SER A 6 29.71 -64.35 -34.78
N ARG A 7 29.48 -63.05 -34.55
CA ARG A 7 29.12 -62.50 -33.23
C ARG A 7 27.60 -62.45 -33.12
N SER A 8 27.04 -63.42 -32.39
CA SER A 8 25.62 -63.45 -32.02
C SER A 8 25.23 -62.17 -31.27
N ARG A 9 24.33 -61.37 -31.84
CA ARG A 9 23.77 -60.19 -31.18
C ARG A 9 22.78 -60.67 -30.12
N ARG A 10 23.20 -60.68 -28.86
CA ARG A 10 22.27 -60.83 -27.72
C ARG A 10 21.43 -59.55 -27.64
N VAL A 11 20.13 -59.66 -27.90
CA VAL A 11 19.16 -58.59 -27.63
C VAL A 11 18.96 -58.55 -26.12
N VAL A 12 19.40 -57.47 -25.48
CA VAL A 12 19.16 -57.24 -24.05
C VAL A 12 17.85 -56.47 -23.94
N PHE A 13 16.80 -57.10 -23.41
CA PHE A 13 15.57 -56.40 -23.04
C PHE A 13 15.81 -55.65 -21.73
N VAL A 14 15.95 -54.33 -21.79
CA VAL A 14 16.00 -53.48 -20.59
C VAL A 14 14.57 -53.29 -20.11
N VAL A 15 14.18 -54.00 -19.04
CA VAL A 15 12.91 -53.76 -18.35
C VAL A 15 13.11 -52.54 -17.45
N VAL A 16 12.59 -51.39 -17.85
CA VAL A 16 12.54 -50.19 -17.00
C VAL A 16 11.38 -50.35 -16.03
N VAL A 17 11.66 -50.77 -14.80
CA VAL A 17 10.68 -50.74 -13.72
C VAL A 17 10.59 -49.28 -13.24
N VAL A 18 9.55 -48.57 -13.67
CA VAL A 18 9.18 -47.28 -13.07
C VAL A 18 8.59 -47.60 -11.71
N ILE A 19 9.41 -47.58 -10.67
CA ILE A 19 8.93 -47.55 -9.29
C ILE A 19 8.25 -46.19 -9.13
N GLY A 20 6.92 -46.18 -9.22
CA GLY A 20 6.14 -44.99 -8.88
C GLY A 20 6.47 -44.63 -7.44
N ILE A 21 7.13 -43.50 -7.24
CA ILE A 21 7.25 -42.90 -5.92
C ILE A 21 5.82 -42.50 -5.54
N ILE A 22 5.20 -43.28 -4.66
CA ILE A 22 4.02 -42.85 -3.92
C ILE A 22 4.55 -41.73 -3.01
N VAL A 23 4.57 -40.50 -3.52
CA VAL A 23 4.68 -39.32 -2.68
C VAL A 23 3.37 -39.22 -1.94
N ASP A 24 3.37 -39.74 -0.72
CA ASP A 24 2.31 -39.54 0.25
C ASP A 24 2.03 -38.04 0.37
N GLY A 25 0.93 -37.60 -0.25
CA GLY A 25 0.00 -36.61 0.28
C GLY A 25 0.54 -35.33 0.93
N TRP A 26 1.74 -34.85 0.61
CA TRP A 26 2.14 -33.49 0.94
C TRP A 26 1.50 -32.56 -0.08
N GLY A 27 0.21 -32.30 0.15
CA GLY A 27 -0.45 -31.15 -0.42
C GLY A 27 0.34 -29.90 -0.05
N PHE A 28 1.14 -29.42 -0.99
CA PHE A 28 1.64 -28.05 -0.94
C PHE A 28 0.38 -27.17 -0.90
N THR A 29 0.05 -26.63 0.26
CA THR A 29 -0.94 -25.56 0.34
C THR A 29 -0.32 -24.37 -0.36
N VAL A 30 -0.61 -24.22 -1.66
CA VAL A 30 -0.43 -22.95 -2.36
C VAL A 30 -1.27 -21.97 -1.56
N GLY A 31 -0.61 -21.14 -0.74
CA GLY A 31 -1.26 -20.07 0.00
C GLY A 31 -2.09 -19.27 -1.00
N LYS A 32 -3.33 -18.92 -0.63
CA LYS A 32 -4.27 -18.18 -1.50
C LYS A 32 -3.51 -17.15 -2.33
N GLU A 33 -3.37 -17.40 -3.62
CA GLU A 33 -2.76 -16.46 -4.54
C GLU A 33 -3.69 -15.24 -4.56
N GLN A 34 -3.29 -14.16 -3.89
CA GLN A 34 -4.08 -12.94 -3.92
C GLN A 34 -3.97 -12.34 -5.31
N ARG A 35 -5.12 -12.05 -5.93
CA ARG A 35 -5.18 -11.37 -7.22
C ARG A 35 -4.35 -10.08 -7.16
N GLU A 36 -3.54 -9.86 -8.19
CA GLU A 36 -2.80 -8.61 -8.41
C GLU A 36 -3.74 -7.40 -8.45
N PHE A 37 -3.29 -6.30 -7.84
CA PHE A 37 -4.04 -5.04 -7.83
C PHE A 37 -3.98 -4.35 -9.21
N ASP A 38 -4.92 -3.45 -9.48
CA ASP A 38 -5.03 -2.81 -10.78
C ASP A 38 -4.41 -1.39 -10.79
N TYR A 39 -4.45 -0.65 -9.67
CA TYR A 39 -3.81 0.67 -9.55
C TYR A 39 -3.47 1.04 -8.10
N PHE A 40 -2.63 2.06 -7.92
CA PHE A 40 -2.35 2.67 -6.61
C PHE A 40 -3.16 3.94 -6.39
N VAL A 41 -3.57 4.17 -5.13
CA VAL A 41 -4.09 5.44 -4.64
C VAL A 41 -3.11 6.03 -3.63
N LEU A 42 -2.57 7.20 -3.95
CA LEU A 42 -1.89 8.04 -2.96
C LEU A 42 -2.96 8.82 -2.18
N ALA A 43 -3.23 8.39 -0.95
CA ALA A 43 -4.16 9.04 -0.05
C ALA A 43 -3.43 10.08 0.81
N LEU A 44 -4.02 11.28 0.90
CA LEU A 44 -3.48 12.41 1.65
C LEU A 44 -4.46 12.84 2.75
N GLN A 45 -3.94 13.51 3.77
CA GLN A 45 -4.67 14.00 4.93
C GLN A 45 -4.51 15.51 5.07
N TRP A 46 -5.56 16.19 5.52
CA TRP A 46 -5.53 17.62 5.81
C TRP A 46 -5.47 17.83 7.33
N PRO A 47 -4.34 18.30 7.87
CA PRO A 47 -4.13 18.43 9.31
C PRO A 47 -5.20 19.30 9.97
N SER A 48 -5.59 20.44 9.37
CA SER A 48 -6.61 21.32 9.97
C SER A 48 -7.95 20.62 10.21
N THR A 49 -8.36 19.69 9.34
CA THR A 49 -9.59 18.94 9.53
C THR A 49 -9.43 17.88 10.61
N LEU A 50 -8.27 17.21 10.67
CA LEU A 50 -8.00 16.17 11.65
C LEU A 50 -7.80 16.71 13.06
N CYS A 51 -7.20 17.90 13.20
CA CYS A 51 -6.83 18.47 14.49
C CYS A 51 -7.90 19.35 15.13
N ARG A 52 -9.01 19.63 14.44
CA ARG A 52 -10.04 20.58 14.89
C ARG A 52 -10.62 20.27 16.28
N ASN A 53 -10.84 19.00 16.59
CA ASN A 53 -11.47 18.54 17.83
C ASN A 53 -10.57 17.57 18.60
N VAL A 54 -9.25 17.64 18.41
CA VAL A 54 -8.31 16.81 19.16
C VAL A 54 -8.10 17.45 20.53
N THR A 55 -8.45 16.72 21.57
CA THR A 55 -8.32 17.14 22.98
C THR A 55 -7.19 16.42 23.70
N GLU A 56 -6.74 15.28 23.17
CA GLU A 56 -5.69 14.45 23.76
C GLU A 56 -4.32 14.81 23.18
N CYS A 57 -3.43 15.32 24.04
CA CYS A 57 -2.06 15.64 23.70
C CYS A 57 -1.13 14.45 24.01
N CYS A 58 -0.28 14.09 23.04
CA CYS A 58 0.76 13.10 23.22
C CYS A 58 1.92 13.36 22.24
N PRO A 59 3.14 12.85 22.54
CA PRO A 59 4.32 13.12 21.71
C PRO A 59 4.19 12.69 20.25
N THR A 60 3.41 11.64 19.97
CA THR A 60 3.23 11.10 18.63
C THR A 60 2.22 11.89 17.80
N ASN A 61 1.31 12.66 18.43
CA ASN A 61 0.24 13.33 17.72
C ASN A 61 0.70 14.64 17.09
N ALA A 62 0.70 14.67 15.76
CA ALA A 62 1.15 15.83 14.99
C ALA A 62 0.29 17.09 15.13
N CYS A 63 -0.91 17.00 15.70
CA CYS A 63 -1.71 18.20 15.99
C CYS A 63 -1.01 19.19 16.92
N TYR A 64 -0.05 18.72 17.73
CA TYR A 64 0.71 19.54 18.67
C TYR A 64 2.18 19.73 18.26
N ARG A 65 2.59 19.20 17.09
CA ARG A 65 3.95 19.31 16.60
C ARG A 65 4.10 20.55 15.72
N ARG A 66 4.93 21.51 16.17
CA ARG A 66 5.26 22.74 15.40
C ARG A 66 5.79 22.47 13.98
N ALA A 67 6.45 21.33 13.78
CA ALA A 67 7.02 20.94 12.49
C ALA A 67 5.95 20.61 11.43
N VAL A 68 4.71 20.31 11.83
CA VAL A 68 3.62 19.94 10.92
C VAL A 68 2.74 21.17 10.67
N SER A 69 2.77 21.67 9.44
CA SER A 69 1.98 22.83 9.04
C SER A 69 0.50 22.46 8.91
N ALA A 70 -0.39 23.18 9.59
CA ALA A 70 -1.83 22.95 9.54
C ALA A 70 -2.43 23.08 8.12
N THR A 71 -1.73 23.80 7.23
CA THR A 71 -2.18 24.18 5.88
C THR A 71 -1.49 23.41 4.77
N LYS A 72 -0.78 22.32 5.07
CA LYS A 72 -0.16 21.46 4.08
C LYS A 72 -0.71 20.05 4.18
N PHE A 73 -0.94 19.41 3.03
CA PHE A 73 -1.29 18.00 3.03
C PHE A 73 -0.14 17.16 3.59
N THR A 74 -0.48 16.11 4.30
CA THR A 74 0.44 15.03 4.68
C THR A 74 -0.02 13.72 4.10
N ILE A 75 0.85 12.72 4.07
CA ILE A 75 0.55 11.38 3.55
C ILE A 75 -0.37 10.65 4.54
N HIS A 76 -1.42 10.01 4.03
CA HIS A 76 -2.15 8.95 4.74
C HIS A 76 -1.54 7.59 4.42
N GLY A 77 -1.37 7.32 3.12
CA GLY A 77 -0.68 6.14 2.63
C GLY A 77 -0.86 5.89 1.14
N LEU A 78 -0.15 4.88 0.65
CA LEU A 78 -0.21 4.40 -0.72
C LEU A 78 -0.91 3.05 -0.74
N TRP A 79 -2.05 2.96 -1.44
CA TRP A 79 -2.95 1.82 -1.33
C TRP A 79 -3.15 1.14 -2.68
N PRO A 80 -2.80 -0.14 -2.83
CA PRO A 80 -3.24 -0.95 -3.96
C PRO A 80 -4.77 -1.06 -4.00
N LYS A 81 -5.34 -0.98 -5.19
CA LYS A 81 -6.79 -0.99 -5.43
C LYS A 81 -7.13 -1.89 -6.60
N TYR A 82 -8.32 -2.48 -6.53
CA TYR A 82 -8.93 -3.13 -7.69
C TYR A 82 -9.78 -2.14 -8.49
N GLU A 83 -9.85 -2.32 -9.80
CA GLU A 83 -10.90 -1.80 -10.66
C GLU A 83 -12.25 -2.37 -10.19
N GLY A 84 -13.21 -1.48 -9.95
CA GLY A 84 -14.47 -1.83 -9.32
C GLY A 84 -14.46 -1.66 -7.79
N LYS A 85 -14.75 -2.73 -7.05
CA LYS A 85 -14.96 -2.68 -5.59
C LYS A 85 -13.90 -3.48 -4.84
N GLY A 86 -13.46 -2.93 -3.71
CA GLY A 86 -12.54 -3.60 -2.78
C GLY A 86 -11.09 -3.15 -2.93
N TRP A 87 -10.21 -3.85 -2.22
CA TRP A 87 -8.77 -3.69 -2.23
C TRP A 87 -8.13 -4.92 -1.57
N PRO A 88 -6.93 -5.33 -2.00
CA PRO A 88 -6.17 -6.33 -1.25
C PRO A 88 -5.72 -5.75 0.10
N SER A 89 -5.61 -6.61 1.11
CA SER A 89 -5.10 -6.21 2.42
C SER A 89 -4.43 -7.35 3.15
N CYS A 90 -3.39 -7.04 3.94
CA CYS A 90 -2.65 -8.02 4.74
C CYS A 90 -2.16 -9.20 3.89
N CYS A 91 -1.48 -8.89 2.78
CA CYS A 91 -1.12 -9.89 1.76
C CYS A 91 0.03 -10.79 2.17
N THR A 92 0.83 -10.38 3.14
CA THR A 92 1.90 -11.19 3.74
C THR A 92 1.86 -11.06 5.26
N ASN A 93 2.55 -11.97 5.95
CA ASN A 93 2.74 -11.91 7.40
C ASN A 93 3.93 -11.02 7.78
N ALA A 94 4.41 -10.16 6.88
CA ALA A 94 5.51 -9.26 7.18
C ALA A 94 5.16 -8.33 8.35
N THR A 95 6.14 -8.11 9.22
CA THR A 95 6.08 -7.15 10.32
C THR A 95 6.89 -5.93 9.95
N PHE A 96 6.32 -4.74 10.15
CA PHE A 96 7.04 -3.49 9.91
C PHE A 96 8.31 -3.41 10.76
N ASN A 97 9.43 -3.02 10.13
CA ASN A 97 10.71 -2.83 10.81
C ASN A 97 11.30 -1.46 10.50
N GLN A 98 11.08 -0.52 11.42
CA GLN A 98 11.54 0.87 11.31
C GLN A 98 13.02 1.05 10.94
N THR A 99 13.90 0.10 11.29
CA THR A 99 15.32 0.21 10.91
C THR A 99 15.53 0.11 9.40
N GLN A 100 14.64 -0.56 8.66
CA GLN A 100 14.72 -0.63 7.20
C GLN A 100 14.51 0.72 6.52
N ILE A 101 13.78 1.63 7.17
CA ILE A 101 13.53 2.99 6.65
C ILE A 101 14.38 4.05 7.34
N GLY A 102 15.48 3.66 8.00
CA GLY A 102 16.29 4.58 8.81
C GLY A 102 16.74 5.84 8.06
N SER A 103 17.14 5.72 6.79
CA SER A 103 17.53 6.85 5.95
C SER A 103 16.36 7.73 5.49
N LEU A 104 15.12 7.25 5.58
CA LEU A 104 13.90 7.99 5.22
C LEU A 104 13.18 8.54 6.46
N PHE A 105 13.65 8.23 7.67
CA PHE A 105 12.91 8.44 8.91
C PHE A 105 12.48 9.90 9.10
N GLU A 106 13.38 10.86 8.85
CA GLU A 106 13.05 12.29 9.01
C GLU A 106 11.94 12.74 8.06
N ASP A 107 11.95 12.27 6.81
CA ASP A 107 10.91 12.58 5.83
C ASP A 107 9.58 11.90 6.16
N VAL A 108 9.62 10.63 6.57
CA VAL A 108 8.42 9.90 7.01
C VAL A 108 7.80 10.57 8.25
N ASP A 109 8.62 10.96 9.23
CA ASP A 109 8.17 11.61 10.47
C ASP A 109 7.59 13.02 10.24
N LYS A 110 8.04 13.71 9.19
CA LYS A 110 7.59 15.06 8.84
C LYS A 110 6.38 15.06 7.92
N TYR A 111 6.39 14.25 6.87
CA TYR A 111 5.39 14.28 5.80
C TYR A 111 4.35 13.17 5.89
N TRP A 112 4.55 12.18 6.74
CA TRP A 112 3.60 11.09 7.00
C TRP A 112 3.30 10.91 8.51
N PRO A 113 2.99 11.98 9.27
CA PRO A 113 2.76 11.85 10.70
C PRO A 113 1.45 11.13 11.03
N THR A 114 1.31 10.72 12.29
CA THR A 114 0.02 10.34 12.89
C THR A 114 -0.65 11.53 13.58
N TYR A 115 -1.97 11.61 13.50
CA TYR A 115 -2.81 12.59 14.22
C TYR A 115 -3.60 11.96 15.38
N ARG A 116 -3.15 10.79 15.84
CA ARG A 116 -3.77 10.04 16.93
C ARG A 116 -2.74 9.70 17.99
N CYS A 117 -3.22 9.57 19.22
CA CYS A 117 -2.45 9.02 20.33
C CYS A 117 -2.53 7.49 20.36
N GLY A 118 -1.43 6.87 20.77
CA GLY A 118 -1.33 5.42 20.93
C GLY A 118 -1.12 4.62 19.64
N LEU A 119 -1.06 3.30 19.81
CA LEU A 119 -0.88 2.34 18.73
C LEU A 119 -2.20 2.08 17.99
N VAL A 120 -2.11 1.79 16.70
CA VAL A 120 -3.25 1.43 15.86
C VAL A 120 -3.28 -0.08 15.59
N SER A 121 -4.49 -0.59 15.34
CA SER A 121 -4.68 -1.99 14.96
C SER A 121 -4.28 -2.21 13.50
N SER A 122 -3.48 -3.22 13.23
CA SER A 122 -3.03 -3.65 11.91
C SER A 122 -3.65 -5.00 11.53
N CYS A 123 -2.94 -5.81 10.74
CA CYS A 123 -3.28 -7.19 10.43
C CYS A 123 -3.32 -8.05 11.71
N ASP A 124 -4.22 -9.04 11.73
CA ASP A 124 -4.40 -9.99 12.84
C ASP A 124 -4.57 -9.32 14.22
N ASN A 125 -5.15 -8.12 14.25
CA ASN A 125 -5.31 -7.28 15.44
C ASN A 125 -4.00 -6.89 16.16
N ARG A 126 -2.84 -7.09 15.51
CA ARG A 126 -1.55 -6.63 16.02
C ARG A 126 -1.57 -5.12 16.20
N LYS A 127 -0.96 -4.62 17.28
CA LYS A 127 -0.85 -3.19 17.57
C LYS A 127 0.52 -2.68 17.12
N GLY A 128 0.54 -1.56 16.42
CA GLY A 128 1.76 -0.95 15.92
C GLY A 128 1.62 0.55 15.68
N SER A 129 2.69 1.15 15.19
CA SER A 129 2.66 2.55 14.76
C SER A 129 1.69 2.74 13.57
N PHE A 130 1.37 3.98 13.26
CA PHE A 130 0.59 4.29 12.07
C PHE A 130 1.28 3.79 10.78
N TRP A 131 2.60 3.90 10.70
CA TRP A 131 3.40 3.39 9.57
C TRP A 131 3.35 1.87 9.47
N ALA A 132 3.39 1.17 10.61
CA ALA A 132 3.22 -0.27 10.65
C ALA A 132 1.87 -0.68 10.06
N HIS A 133 0.79 -0.01 10.44
CA HIS A 133 -0.53 -0.26 9.84
C HIS A 133 -0.54 -0.04 8.33
N GLN A 134 0.04 1.06 7.84
CA GLN A 134 0.04 1.35 6.41
C GLN A 134 0.85 0.32 5.62
N TYR A 135 2.05 -0.04 6.08
CA TYR A 135 2.87 -1.03 5.42
C TYR A 135 2.27 -2.44 5.49
N GLU A 136 1.96 -2.94 6.69
CA GLU A 136 1.50 -4.31 6.87
C GLU A 136 0.16 -4.56 6.17
N LYS A 137 -0.78 -3.61 6.28
CA LYS A 137 -2.12 -3.76 5.69
C LYS A 137 -2.14 -3.47 4.19
N HIS A 138 -1.37 -2.50 3.70
CA HIS A 138 -1.45 -2.03 2.32
C HIS A 138 -0.16 -2.21 1.53
N GLY A 139 0.99 -1.86 2.11
CA GLY A 139 2.30 -2.00 1.46
C GLY A 139 2.66 -3.44 1.09
N THR A 140 2.33 -4.41 1.93
CA THR A 140 2.54 -5.85 1.63
C THR A 140 1.78 -6.34 0.39
N CYS A 141 0.77 -5.60 -0.03
CA CYS A 141 -0.05 -5.89 -1.21
C CYS A 141 0.44 -5.18 -2.48
N GLY A 142 1.59 -4.49 -2.44
CA GLY A 142 2.18 -3.81 -3.59
C GLY A 142 2.92 -4.73 -4.56
N SER A 143 3.09 -6.01 -4.23
CA SER A 143 3.71 -7.01 -5.10
C SER A 143 2.91 -7.22 -6.39
N PRO A 144 3.56 -7.42 -7.55
CA PRO A 144 5.01 -7.50 -7.75
C PRO A 144 5.72 -6.14 -7.93
N VAL A 145 4.96 -5.04 -7.99
CA VAL A 145 5.49 -3.69 -8.32
C VAL A 145 6.36 -3.11 -7.21
N ILE A 146 5.95 -3.27 -5.95
CA ILE A 146 6.68 -2.84 -4.75
C ILE A 146 6.77 -4.04 -3.82
N LEU A 147 7.99 -4.53 -3.61
CA LEU A 147 8.25 -5.76 -2.86
C LEU A 147 8.73 -5.50 -1.44
N GLN A 148 9.59 -4.49 -1.26
CA GLN A 148 10.29 -4.25 0.00
C GLN A 148 9.70 -3.08 0.78
N GLU A 149 9.85 -3.13 2.11
CA GLU A 149 9.40 -2.06 3.00
C GLU A 149 10.00 -0.71 2.62
N TYR A 150 11.33 -0.67 2.41
CA TYR A 150 12.03 0.54 2.00
C TYR A 150 11.43 1.16 0.73
N ASP A 151 11.21 0.34 -0.30
CA ASP A 151 10.67 0.78 -1.59
C ASP A 151 9.25 1.31 -1.46
N TYR A 152 8.43 0.76 -0.56
CA TYR A 152 7.10 1.25 -0.26
C TYR A 152 7.11 2.69 0.27
N PHE A 153 7.94 2.96 1.29
CA PHE A 153 8.04 4.30 1.86
C PHE A 153 8.70 5.29 0.91
N LEU A 154 9.79 4.89 0.22
CA LEU A 154 10.48 5.74 -0.76
C LEU A 154 9.57 6.12 -1.93
N THR A 155 8.84 5.15 -2.49
CA THR A 155 7.91 5.40 -3.59
C THR A 155 6.79 6.33 -3.16
N THR A 156 6.23 6.12 -1.96
CA THR A 156 5.17 6.99 -1.44
C THR A 156 5.64 8.42 -1.25
N LEU A 157 6.82 8.62 -0.65
CA LEU A 157 7.44 9.95 -0.50
C LEU A 157 7.72 10.60 -1.86
N THR A 158 8.26 9.84 -2.81
CA THR A 158 8.55 10.33 -4.17
C THR A 158 7.29 10.79 -4.88
N LEU A 159 6.21 10.01 -4.83
CA LEU A 159 4.92 10.39 -5.40
C LEU A 159 4.34 11.64 -4.71
N PHE A 160 4.45 11.72 -3.39
CA PHE A 160 4.00 12.87 -2.61
C PHE A 160 4.72 14.17 -3.01
N PHE A 161 6.05 14.13 -3.12
CA PHE A 161 6.82 15.31 -3.53
C PHE A 161 6.63 15.67 -5.00
N LYS A 162 6.48 14.67 -5.88
CA LYS A 162 6.23 14.88 -7.31
C LYS A 162 4.89 15.54 -7.58
N TYR A 163 3.84 15.14 -6.87
CA TYR A 163 2.47 15.62 -7.08
C TYR A 163 1.97 16.49 -5.92
N ASN A 164 2.78 17.44 -5.45
CA ASN A 164 2.43 18.27 -4.31
C ASN A 164 1.12 19.06 -4.53
N VAL A 165 0.02 18.58 -3.96
CA VAL A 165 -1.33 19.15 -4.09
C VAL A 165 -1.64 20.21 -3.04
N THR A 166 -0.64 20.73 -2.31
CA THR A 166 -0.88 21.82 -1.35
C THR A 166 -1.51 23.00 -2.10
N PRO A 167 -2.77 23.37 -1.80
CA PRO A 167 -3.45 24.42 -2.54
C PRO A 167 -2.69 25.73 -2.33
N ARG A 168 -2.24 26.35 -3.42
CA ARG A 168 -2.04 27.79 -3.43
C ARG A 168 -3.44 28.40 -3.62
N LYS A 169 -3.81 29.40 -2.81
CA LYS A 169 -5.13 30.07 -2.88
C LYS A 169 -5.54 30.49 -4.31
N HIS A 170 -4.57 30.68 -5.21
CA HIS A 170 -4.78 31.07 -6.60
C HIS A 170 -4.90 29.91 -7.62
N GLN A 171 -4.93 28.64 -7.20
CA GLN A 171 -4.90 27.49 -8.12
C GLN A 171 -6.12 26.55 -8.05
N ILE A 172 -7.17 26.92 -7.32
CA ILE A 172 -8.44 26.19 -7.29
C ILE A 172 -9.34 26.76 -8.39
N HIS A 173 -9.56 26.01 -9.46
CA HIS A 173 -10.33 26.48 -10.62
C HIS A 173 -11.73 25.89 -10.69
N GLU A 174 -11.95 24.70 -10.14
CA GLU A 174 -13.26 24.04 -10.23
C GLU A 174 -13.51 23.10 -9.06
N VAL A 175 -14.72 23.21 -8.49
CA VAL A 175 -15.22 22.40 -7.39
C VAL A 175 -16.52 21.75 -7.87
N GLN A 176 -16.46 20.48 -8.29
CA GLN A 176 -17.63 19.74 -8.76
C GLN A 176 -18.11 18.78 -7.67
N SER A 177 -19.32 19.00 -7.15
CA SER A 177 -19.97 18.11 -6.19
C SER A 177 -20.77 17.02 -6.91
N THR A 178 -20.54 15.75 -6.55
CA THR A 178 -21.30 14.59 -7.03
C THR A 178 -21.85 13.78 -5.86
N TRP A 179 -23.11 13.36 -5.99
CA TRP A 179 -23.86 12.60 -4.97
C TRP A 179 -24.25 11.25 -5.59
N ASN A 180 -23.58 10.16 -5.17
CA ASN A 180 -23.91 8.80 -5.58
C ASN A 180 -25.12 8.21 -4.83
N ILE A 181 -26.34 8.45 -5.31
CA ILE A 181 -27.64 8.14 -4.66
C ILE A 181 -27.73 6.75 -3.99
N LYS A 182 -27.03 5.74 -4.52
CA LYS A 182 -27.06 4.35 -4.02
C LYS A 182 -26.19 4.08 -2.81
N THR A 183 -25.18 4.92 -2.55
CA THR A 183 -24.17 4.65 -1.50
C THR A 183 -24.20 5.66 -0.35
N HIS A 184 -25.06 6.67 -0.42
CA HIS A 184 -25.06 7.82 0.51
C HIS A 184 -23.69 8.51 0.65
N LYS A 185 -22.86 8.46 -0.40
CA LYS A 185 -21.52 9.07 -0.42
C LYS A 185 -21.49 10.33 -1.28
N HIS A 186 -20.99 11.40 -0.68
CA HIS A 186 -20.73 12.68 -1.33
C HIS A 186 -19.26 12.75 -1.75
N TYR A 187 -19.02 12.99 -3.04
CA TYR A 187 -17.68 13.13 -3.61
C TYR A 187 -17.58 14.49 -4.27
N CYS A 188 -16.58 15.28 -3.88
CA CYS A 188 -16.24 16.52 -4.53
C CYS A 188 -14.93 16.29 -5.28
N LYS A 189 -14.99 16.53 -6.58
CA LYS A 189 -13.82 16.59 -7.44
C LYS A 189 -13.29 18.01 -7.32
N ILE A 190 -12.12 18.14 -6.68
CA ILE A 190 -11.36 19.40 -6.70
C ILE A 190 -10.38 19.27 -7.85
N SER A 191 -10.59 20.06 -8.89
CA SER A 191 -9.68 20.14 -10.03
C SER A 191 -8.64 21.22 -9.75
N PHE A 192 -7.41 20.78 -9.50
CA PHE A 192 -6.22 21.64 -9.51
C PHE A 192 -5.63 21.66 -10.92
N HIS A 193 -4.70 22.58 -11.20
CA HIS A 193 -3.97 22.68 -12.47
C HIS A 193 -2.95 21.52 -12.65
N PHE A 194 -3.40 20.28 -12.56
CA PHE A 194 -2.63 19.08 -12.84
C PHE A 194 -3.34 18.30 -13.95
N GLN A 195 -2.60 17.57 -14.78
CA GLN A 195 -3.14 16.70 -15.83
C GLN A 195 -3.97 15.51 -15.29
N HIS A 196 -4.24 15.45 -13.98
CA HIS A 196 -4.89 14.36 -13.28
C HIS A 196 -6.04 14.85 -12.39
N THR A 197 -7.11 14.05 -12.35
CA THR A 197 -8.29 14.30 -11.50
C THR A 197 -8.04 13.78 -10.08
N PHE A 198 -8.26 14.62 -9.07
CA PHE A 198 -8.20 14.24 -7.65
C PHE A 198 -9.60 14.07 -7.07
N TYR A 199 -9.74 13.13 -6.13
CA TYR A 199 -10.99 12.85 -5.43
C TYR A 199 -10.86 13.22 -3.96
N THR A 200 -11.88 13.89 -3.40
CA THR A 200 -11.93 14.23 -1.97
C THR A 200 -13.04 13.48 -1.25
N SER A 201 -12.79 13.10 0.00
CA SER A 201 -13.82 12.57 0.91
C SER A 201 -14.77 13.68 1.36
N SER A 202 -16.06 13.37 1.56
CA SER A 202 -17.13 14.30 2.00
C SER A 202 -16.71 15.24 3.13
N TYR A 203 -16.02 14.72 4.14
CA TYR A 203 -15.63 15.48 5.33
C TYR A 203 -14.53 16.54 5.08
N MET A 204 -13.77 16.42 3.99
CA MET A 204 -12.71 17.35 3.62
C MET A 204 -13.26 18.55 2.81
N GLN A 205 -14.47 18.43 2.27
CA GLN A 205 -15.04 19.29 1.23
C GLN A 205 -15.46 20.66 1.77
N GLU A 206 -16.18 20.69 2.88
CA GLU A 206 -16.58 21.95 3.51
C GLU A 206 -15.38 22.75 4.01
N LYS A 207 -14.28 22.08 4.39
CA LYS A 207 -13.26 22.69 5.25
C LYS A 207 -12.09 23.32 4.51
N ILE A 208 -11.80 22.89 3.28
CA ILE A 208 -10.80 23.55 2.41
C ILE A 208 -11.33 24.91 1.91
N LEU A 209 -12.64 25.04 1.71
CA LEU A 209 -13.26 26.27 1.20
C LEU A 209 -13.32 27.41 2.24
N HIS A 210 -13.11 27.12 3.52
CA HIS A 210 -13.22 28.09 4.62
C HIS A 210 -11.88 28.44 5.31
N THR A 211 -10.74 28.09 4.71
CA THR A 211 -9.37 28.43 5.16
C THR A 211 -8.63 29.24 4.10
#